data_AF-A0A5C8SYW8-F1
#
_entry.id   AF-A0A5C8SYW8-F1
#
_cell.length_a   1.000
_cell.length_b   1.000
_cell.length_c   1.000
_cell.angle_alpha   90.00
_cell.angle_beta   90.00
_cell.angle_gamma   90.00
#
_symmetry.space_group_name_H-M   'P 1'
#
loop_
_entity.id
_entity.type
_entity.pdbx_description
1 polymer ?
#
loop_
_entity_poly.entity_id
_entity_poly.type
_entity_poly.pdbx_seq_one_letter_code
_entity_poly.pdbx_strand_id
1 'polypeptide(L)'
;HMATAEPVSGDRAVAYVALARGAVERAGLDAIELAQRSVGLSGFLEAHPLERLARDLATYLRQPAPDGALAGAATYVAESEAPVHALWHDSEPA
;
A
#
# COMPACT_ATOMS: atom_id res chain seq x y z
N HIS A 1 0.32 32.26 6.95
CA HIS A 1 1.77 31.96 6.93
C HIS A 1 1.86 30.49 6.56
N MET A 2 2.05 30.19 5.27
CA MET A 2 1.93 28.85 4.71
C MET A 2 3.31 28.18 4.89
N ALA A 3 3.40 27.17 5.76
CA ALA A 3 4.63 26.40 5.93
C ALA A 3 4.98 25.76 4.58
N THR A 4 6.10 26.16 4.01
CA THR A 4 6.65 25.55 2.79
C THR A 4 7.22 24.20 3.19
N ALA A 5 6.44 23.14 2.98
CA ALA A 5 6.95 21.78 3.07
C ALA A 5 8.17 21.66 2.14
N GLU A 6 9.32 21.28 2.69
CA GLU A 6 10.49 20.95 1.85
C GLU A 6 10.08 19.89 0.83
N PRO A 7 10.55 19.98 -0.42
CA PRO A 7 10.23 18.99 -1.43
C PRO A 7 10.72 17.62 -0.95
N VAL A 8 9.80 16.68 -0.78
CA VAL A 8 10.11 15.28 -0.53
C VAL A 8 11.08 14.82 -1.62
N SER A 9 12.27 14.35 -1.24
CA SER A 9 13.19 13.73 -2.21
C SER A 9 12.44 12.66 -3.00
N GLY A 10 12.63 12.62 -4.32
CA GLY A 10 11.94 11.67 -5.19
C GLY A 10 12.03 10.22 -4.69
N ASP A 11 13.20 9.83 -4.18
CA ASP A 11 13.45 8.50 -3.64
C ASP A 11 12.67 8.22 -2.34
N ARG A 12 12.55 9.24 -1.46
CA ARG A 12 11.74 9.16 -0.23
C ARG A 12 10.27 8.92 -0.56
N ALA A 13 9.73 9.65 -1.54
CA ALA A 13 8.35 9.49 -2.00
C ALA A 13 8.13 8.12 -2.66
N VAL A 14 9.05 7.69 -3.52
CA VAL A 14 8.98 6.39 -4.20
C VAL A 14 9.01 5.24 -3.20
N ALA A 15 9.94 5.26 -2.23
CA ALA A 15 10.02 4.25 -1.19
C ALA A 15 8.76 4.20 -0.32
N TYR A 16 8.23 5.37 0.07
CA TYR A 16 6.96 5.46 0.81
C TYR A 16 5.81 4.82 0.04
N VAL A 17 5.64 5.21 -1.23
CA VAL A 17 4.55 4.72 -2.08
C VAL A 17 4.68 3.22 -2.33
N ALA A 18 5.89 2.69 -2.51
CA ALA A 18 6.11 1.26 -2.65
C ALA A 18 5.65 0.48 -1.41
N LEU A 19 6.02 0.93 -0.22
CA LEU A 19 5.59 0.31 1.05
C LEU A 19 4.08 0.43 1.25
N ALA A 20 3.52 1.62 1.00
CA ALA A 20 2.08 1.87 1.12
C ALA A 20 1.26 0.98 0.17
N ARG A 21 1.72 0.81 -1.08
CA ARG A 21 1.07 -0.07 -2.05
C ARG A 21 1.09 -1.53 -1.60
N GLY A 22 2.21 -2.01 -1.06
CA GLY A 22 2.30 -3.36 -0.49
C GLY A 22 1.35 -3.57 0.69
N ALA A 23 1.23 -2.57 1.58
CA ALA A 23 0.30 -2.62 2.70
C ALA A 23 -1.18 -2.63 2.25
N VAL A 24 -1.53 -1.78 1.27
CA VAL A 24 -2.89 -1.71 0.70
C VAL A 24 -3.24 -3.00 -0.04
N GLU A 25 -2.30 -3.57 -0.80
CA GLU A 25 -2.50 -4.85 -1.48
C GLU A 25 -2.83 -5.97 -0.49
N ARG A 26 -2.03 -6.11 0.57
CA ARG A 26 -2.27 -7.11 1.62
C ARG A 26 -3.64 -6.90 2.27
N ALA A 27 -3.95 -5.69 2.72
CA ALA A 27 -5.23 -5.39 3.36
C ALA A 27 -6.43 -5.64 2.44
N GLY A 28 -6.31 -5.33 1.15
CA GLY A 28 -7.36 -5.58 0.17
C GLY A 28 -7.59 -7.07 -0.09
N LEU A 29 -6.52 -7.87 -0.18
CA LEU A 29 -6.62 -9.33 -0.31
C LEU A 29 -7.26 -9.97 0.93
N ASP A 30 -6.86 -9.53 2.13
CA ASP A 30 -7.43 -10.00 3.39
C ASP A 30 -8.94 -9.66 3.48
N ALA A 31 -9.33 -8.47 3.03
CA ALA A 31 -10.73 -8.06 2.99
C ALA A 31 -11.56 -8.91 2.02
N ILE A 32 -11.02 -9.25 0.84
CA ILE A 32 -11.68 -10.15 -0.12
C ILE A 32 -11.91 -11.52 0.53
N GLU A 33 -10.87 -12.09 1.14
CA GLU A 33 -10.95 -13.40 1.79
C GLU A 33 -11.98 -13.41 2.92
N LEU A 34 -11.94 -12.40 3.80
CA LEU A 34 -12.88 -12.28 4.91
C LEU A 34 -14.32 -12.16 4.42
N ALA A 35 -14.57 -11.35 3.38
CA ALA A 35 -15.90 -11.17 2.82
C ALA A 35 -16.43 -12.47 2.20
N GLN A 36 -15.61 -13.19 1.43
CA GLN A 36 -15.98 -14.47 0.83
C GLN A 36 -16.30 -15.53 1.89
N ARG A 37 -15.49 -15.62 2.96
CA ARG A 37 -15.74 -16.54 4.07
C ARG A 37 -17.01 -16.18 4.86
N SER A 38 -17.28 -14.89 5.02
CA SER A 38 -18.45 -14.42 5.79
C SER A 38 -19.76 -14.63 5.05
N VAL A 39 -19.77 -14.50 3.72
CA VAL A 39 -20.97 -14.69 2.89
C VAL A 39 -21.17 -16.17 2.53
N GLY A 40 -20.08 -16.93 2.35
CA GLY A 40 -20.13 -18.32 1.93
C GLY A 40 -20.37 -18.45 0.41
N LEU A 41 -20.87 -19.63 -0.01
CA LEU A 41 -20.92 -20.02 -1.42
C LEU A 41 -21.68 -19.03 -2.32
N SER A 42 -22.74 -18.39 -1.81
CA SER A 42 -23.51 -17.40 -2.57
C SER A 42 -22.67 -16.21 -3.02
N GLY A 43 -21.63 -15.85 -2.28
CA GLY A 43 -20.71 -14.77 -2.59
C GLY A 43 -19.87 -14.98 -3.85
N PHE A 44 -19.82 -16.23 -4.35
CA PHE A 44 -19.14 -16.60 -5.59
C PHE A 44 -20.07 -16.68 -6.80
N LEU A 45 -21.38 -16.52 -6.61
CA LEU A 45 -22.33 -16.51 -7.72
C LEU A 45 -22.25 -15.17 -8.44
N GLU A 46 -22.17 -15.17 -9.77
CA GLU A 46 -22.06 -13.97 -10.60
C GLU A 46 -23.16 -12.92 -10.31
N ALA A 47 -24.38 -13.38 -9.99
CA ALA A 47 -25.49 -12.51 -9.65
C ALA A 47 -25.31 -11.78 -8.30
N HIS A 48 -24.40 -12.25 -7.45
CA HIS A 48 -24.16 -11.67 -6.13
C HIS A 48 -23.23 -10.45 -6.23
N PRO A 49 -23.58 -9.28 -5.67
CA PRO A 49 -22.78 -8.06 -5.81
C PRO A 49 -21.32 -8.18 -5.33
N LEU A 50 -21.08 -9.03 -4.33
CA LEU A 50 -19.73 -9.30 -3.80
C LEU A 50 -18.78 -9.82 -4.86
N GLU A 51 -19.26 -10.67 -5.77
CA GLU A 51 -18.40 -11.33 -6.75
C GLU A 51 -17.74 -10.28 -7.66
N ARG A 52 -18.53 -9.33 -8.18
CA ARG A 52 -18.01 -8.23 -9.00
C ARG A 52 -17.04 -7.33 -8.23
N LEU A 53 -17.40 -6.93 -7.01
CA LEU A 53 -16.56 -6.07 -6.18
C LEU A 53 -15.21 -6.74 -5.86
N ALA A 54 -15.22 -8.02 -5.49
CA ALA A 54 -14.01 -8.77 -5.19
C ALA A 54 -13.12 -8.94 -6.42
N ARG A 55 -13.71 -9.23 -7.59
CA ARG A 55 -12.97 -9.38 -8.85
C ARG A 55 -12.33 -8.07 -9.30
N ASP A 56 -13.08 -6.97 -9.24
CA ASP A 56 -12.61 -5.65 -9.66
C ASP A 56 -11.49 -5.19 -8.72
N LEU A 57 -11.67 -5.34 -7.40
CA LEU A 57 -10.63 -5.02 -6.42
C LEU A 57 -9.39 -5.89 -6.64
N ALA A 58 -9.52 -7.21 -6.77
CA ALA A 58 -8.39 -8.10 -7.06
C ALA A 58 -7.64 -7.71 -8.34
N THR A 59 -8.35 -7.17 -9.33
CA THR A 59 -7.75 -6.66 -10.56
C THR A 59 -6.93 -5.39 -10.31
N TYR A 60 -7.46 -4.44 -9.55
CA TYR A 60 -6.76 -3.19 -9.20
C TYR A 60 -5.58 -3.40 -8.24
N LEU A 61 -5.63 -4.44 -7.40
CA LEU A 61 -4.56 -4.74 -6.47
C LEU A 61 -3.30 -5.28 -7.15
N ARG A 62 -3.38 -5.84 -8.37
CA ARG A 62 -2.20 -6.41 -9.05
C ARG A 62 -1.15 -5.32 -9.31
N GLN A 63 -0.03 -5.40 -8.60
CA GLN A 63 1.11 -4.53 -8.80
C GLN A 63 2.11 -5.12 -9.81
N PRO A 64 2.75 -4.29 -10.65
CA PRO A 64 3.92 -4.72 -11.41
C PRO A 64 5.13 -4.84 -10.48
N ALA A 65 5.88 -5.95 -10.60
CA ALA A 65 7.13 -6.19 -9.88
C ALA A 65 7.11 -5.85 -8.37
N PRO A 66 6.14 -6.40 -7.58
CA PRO A 66 5.98 -6.05 -6.17
C PRO A 66 7.24 -6.34 -5.35
N ASP A 67 7.95 -7.43 -5.65
CA ASP A 67 9.20 -7.79 -4.99
C ASP A 67 10.30 -6.74 -5.24
N GLY A 68 10.39 -6.23 -6.47
CA GLY A 68 11.35 -5.19 -6.84
C GLY A 68 11.03 -3.85 -6.17
N ALA A 69 9.75 -3.48 -6.10
CA ALA A 69 9.31 -2.29 -5.40
C ALA A 69 9.62 -2.37 -3.89
N LEU A 70 9.36 -3.52 -3.26
CA LEU A 70 9.67 -3.75 -1.85
C LEU A 70 11.18 -3.73 -1.60
N ALA A 71 11.97 -4.40 -2.45
CA ALA A 71 13.42 -4.40 -2.33
C ALA A 71 14.01 -2.99 -2.49
N GLY A 72 13.53 -2.20 -3.45
CA GLY A 72 13.96 -0.81 -3.63
C GLY A 72 13.64 0.07 -2.43
N ALA A 73 12.45 -0.08 -1.84
CA ALA A 73 12.10 0.62 -0.61
C ALA A 73 12.94 0.16 0.59
N ALA A 74 13.24 -1.14 0.69
CA ALA A 74 14.11 -1.68 1.73
C ALA A 74 15.54 -1.14 1.63
N THR A 75 16.08 -1.02 0.42
CA THR A 75 17.38 -0.36 0.18
C THR A 75 17.37 1.08 0.66
N TYR A 76 16.34 1.87 0.28
CA TYR A 76 16.20 3.26 0.76
C TYR A 76 16.21 3.35 2.30
N VAL A 77 15.48 2.44 2.97
CA VAL A 77 15.45 2.40 4.44
C VAL A 77 16.80 2.01 5.03
N ALA A 78 17.48 1.03 4.44
CA ALA A 78 18.76 0.51 4.92
C ALA A 78 19.91 1.52 4.76
N GLU A 79 19.86 2.34 3.71
CA GLU A 79 20.86 3.38 3.41
C GLU A 79 20.57 4.71 4.14
N SER A 80 19.40 4.85 4.77
CA SER A 80 19.05 6.09 5.47
C SER A 80 19.78 6.22 6.81
N GLU A 81 20.33 7.41 7.06
CA GLU A 81 20.95 7.76 8.35
C GLU A 81 19.92 8.13 9.43
N ALA A 82 18.69 8.45 9.03
CA ALA A 82 17.61 8.77 9.95
C ALA A 82 17.00 7.49 10.56
N PRO A 83 16.56 7.52 11.83
CA PRO A 83 15.90 6.36 12.42
C PRO A 83 14.59 6.06 11.69
N VAL A 84 14.22 4.79 11.57
CA VAL A 84 13.05 4.33 10.78
C VAL A 84 11.76 5.09 11.13
N HIS A 85 11.51 5.33 12.42
CA HIS A 85 10.32 6.04 12.87
C HIS A 85 10.28 7.52 12.47
N ALA A 86 11.38 8.11 12.00
CA ALA A 86 11.44 9.50 11.55
C ALA A 86 11.41 9.62 10.02
N LEU A 87 11.58 8.51 9.28
CA LEU A 87 11.76 8.53 7.82
C LEU A 87 10.61 9.17 7.05
N TRP A 88 9.38 9.12 7.57
CA TRP A 88 8.19 9.67 6.90
C TRP A 88 7.40 10.66 7.75
N HIS A 89 7.96 11.08 8.88
CA HIS A 89 7.42 12.22 9.62
C HIS A 89 8.01 13.49 9.03
N ASP A 90 7.18 14.53 8.92
CA ASP A 90 7.68 15.87 8.69
C ASP A 90 8.39 16.31 9.97
N SER A 91 9.60 16.84 9.85
CA SER A 91 10.24 17.51 10.98
C SER A 91 9.29 18.62 11.43
N GLU A 92 8.67 18.48 12.61
CA GLU A 92 7.95 19.61 13.20
C GLU A 92 8.95 20.77 13.31
N PRO A 93 8.58 21.99 12.88
CA PRO A 93 9.42 23.15 13.13
C PRO A 93 9.53 23.31 14.66
N ALA A 94 10.76 23.21 15.16
CA ALA A 94 11.10 23.49 16.55
C ALA A 94 10.83 24.96 16.92
#